data_AF-A0A2K0ULP7-F1
#
_entry.id   AF-A0A2K0ULP7-F1
#
_cell.length_a   1.000
_cell.length_b   1.000
_cell.length_c   1.000
_cell.angle_alpha   90.00
_cell.angle_beta   90.00
_cell.angle_gamma   90.00
#
_symmetry.space_group_name_H-M   'P 1'
#
loop_
_entity.id
_entity.type
_entity.pdbx_description
1 polymer ?
#
loop_
_entity_poly.entity_id
_entity_poly.type
_entity_poly.pdbx_seq_one_letter_code
_entity_poly.pdbx_strand_id
1 'polypeptide(L)'
;MDATCNVCTKGPPEVSIKRCAKCSTTPYCSRECQKADWKVHKKICGKNQSANASSRASNSTSTSLSPPKGLDQPISKPFTRLDHGTWLHDRPEKDVYRLLVDAYRLRVEDTYTIEGEVMAGSLYDKNPDGLGGFQEFLDEVAGVPGLLPPWWNDEKRDACERLGMEDEWSNLRNAAEKSDFIEHYGDPQFPMQLRMLAEAVYGSVPGGGNGTAVRQMMMAMEG
;
A
#
# COMPACT_ATOMS: atom_id res chain seq x y z
N MET A 1 -11.14 -15.22 -33.38
CA MET A 1 -10.51 -16.33 -32.64
C MET A 1 -10.82 -16.13 -31.18
N ASP A 2 -11.55 -17.07 -30.58
CA ASP A 2 -11.84 -17.04 -29.15
C ASP A 2 -10.55 -17.15 -28.35
N ALA A 3 -10.39 -16.30 -27.34
CA ALA A 3 -9.21 -16.32 -26.49
C ALA A 3 -9.21 -17.60 -25.65
N THR A 4 -8.09 -18.30 -25.57
CA THR A 4 -7.88 -19.48 -24.73
C THR A 4 -6.91 -19.16 -23.59
N CYS A 5 -6.99 -19.88 -22.48
CA CYS A 5 -6.09 -19.70 -21.37
C CYS A 5 -4.64 -20.05 -21.76
N ASN A 6 -3.69 -19.20 -21.41
CA ASN A 6 -2.26 -19.39 -21.71
C ASN A 6 -1.63 -20.61 -21.00
N VAL A 7 -2.30 -21.18 -19.99
CA VAL A 7 -1.79 -22.31 -19.19
C VAL A 7 -2.51 -23.60 -19.53
N CYS A 8 -3.84 -23.62 -19.42
CA CYS A 8 -4.61 -24.85 -19.58
C CYS A 8 -5.31 -24.98 -20.94
N THR A 9 -5.11 -24.00 -21.84
CA THR A 9 -5.65 -23.93 -23.22
C THR A 9 -7.17 -23.99 -23.37
N LYS A 10 -7.93 -24.09 -22.28
CA LYS A 10 -9.39 -24.00 -22.25
C LYS A 10 -9.88 -22.59 -22.60
N GLY A 11 -11.04 -22.48 -23.22
CA GLY A 11 -11.70 -21.23 -23.59
C GLY A 11 -13.22 -21.31 -23.41
N PRO A 12 -13.96 -20.24 -23.74
CA PRO A 12 -15.42 -20.25 -23.68
C PRO A 12 -16.01 -21.30 -24.63
N PRO A 13 -17.15 -21.96 -24.29
CA PRO A 13 -17.98 -21.73 -23.10
C PRO A 13 -17.53 -22.49 -21.84
N GLU A 14 -16.49 -23.33 -21.91
CA GLU A 14 -16.06 -24.17 -20.78
C GLU A 14 -15.55 -23.33 -19.61
N VAL A 15 -14.85 -22.23 -19.91
CA VAL A 15 -14.30 -21.31 -18.90
C VAL A 15 -14.41 -19.86 -19.33
N SER A 16 -14.64 -18.97 -18.36
CA SER A 16 -14.56 -17.52 -18.58
C SER A 16 -13.10 -17.09 -18.67
N ILE A 17 -12.73 -16.33 -19.70
CA ILE A 17 -11.35 -15.87 -19.88
C ILE A 17 -11.22 -14.42 -19.42
N LYS A 18 -10.24 -14.18 -18.55
CA LYS A 18 -9.83 -12.87 -18.07
C LYS A 18 -8.42 -12.58 -18.56
N ARG A 19 -8.10 -11.31 -18.82
CA ARG A 19 -6.72 -10.91 -19.16
C ARG A 19 -5.96 -10.53 -17.89
N CYS A 20 -4.65 -10.65 -17.92
CA CYS A 20 -3.78 -10.20 -16.84
C CYS A 20 -4.10 -8.74 -16.49
N ALA A 21 -4.47 -8.45 -15.24
CA ALA A 21 -4.85 -7.11 -14.82
C ALA A 21 -3.75 -6.06 -15.00
N LYS A 22 -2.46 -6.47 -14.95
CA LYS A 22 -1.31 -5.56 -15.05
C LYS A 22 -0.98 -5.14 -16.49
N CYS A 23 -1.20 -6.00 -17.48
CA CYS A 23 -0.79 -5.73 -18.86
C CYS A 23 -1.91 -5.88 -19.88
N SER A 24 -3.07 -6.41 -19.48
CA SER A 24 -4.25 -6.62 -20.32
C SER A 24 -4.01 -7.40 -21.61
N THR A 25 -2.90 -8.15 -21.71
CA THR A 25 -2.52 -8.90 -22.91
C THR A 25 -2.77 -10.40 -22.76
N THR A 26 -2.15 -11.05 -21.77
CA THR A 26 -2.18 -12.51 -21.63
C THR A 26 -3.50 -13.02 -21.02
N PRO A 27 -4.20 -13.98 -21.65
CA PRO A 27 -5.45 -14.56 -21.17
C PRO A 27 -5.28 -15.72 -20.17
N TYR A 28 -6.10 -15.75 -19.12
CA TYR A 28 -6.19 -16.81 -18.12
C TYR A 28 -7.65 -17.11 -17.77
N CYS A 29 -7.97 -18.38 -17.49
CA CYS A 29 -9.31 -18.73 -16.99
C CYS A 29 -9.47 -18.52 -15.48
N SER A 30 -8.36 -18.51 -14.72
CA SER A 30 -8.39 -18.43 -13.27
C SER A 30 -7.11 -17.79 -12.69
N ARG A 31 -7.14 -17.43 -11.40
CA ARG A 31 -5.97 -16.88 -10.68
C ARG A 31 -4.89 -17.94 -10.50
N GLU A 32 -5.26 -19.22 -10.39
CA GLU A 32 -4.33 -20.35 -10.30
C GLU A 32 -3.52 -20.48 -11.59
N CYS A 33 -4.19 -20.38 -12.75
CA CYS A 33 -3.49 -20.35 -14.04
C CYS A 33 -2.58 -19.13 -14.18
N GLN A 34 -3.01 -17.95 -13.72
CA GLN A 34 -2.16 -16.76 -13.71
C GLN A 34 -0.91 -16.93 -12.81
N LYS A 35 -1.07 -17.52 -11.61
CA LYS A 35 0.04 -17.80 -10.68
C LYS A 35 1.01 -18.85 -11.23
N ALA A 36 0.49 -19.89 -11.90
CA ALA A 36 1.30 -20.91 -12.54
C ALA A 36 2.21 -20.34 -13.65
N ASP A 37 1.69 -19.41 -14.45
CA ASP A 37 2.46 -18.74 -15.50
C ASP A 37 3.37 -17.61 -14.95
N TRP A 38 3.16 -17.17 -13.70
CA TRP A 38 3.78 -15.95 -13.17
C TRP A 38 5.31 -15.93 -13.28
N LYS A 39 5.99 -17.08 -13.08
CA LYS A 39 7.45 -17.18 -13.19
C LYS A 39 7.97 -16.80 -14.57
N VAL A 40 7.19 -17.06 -15.63
CA VAL A 40 7.51 -16.75 -17.03
C VAL A 40 6.90 -15.41 -17.42
N HIS A 41 5.59 -15.24 -17.19
CA HIS A 41 4.84 -14.04 -17.55
C HIS A 41 5.39 -12.77 -16.92
N LYS A 42 5.88 -12.79 -15.67
CA LYS A 42 6.42 -11.59 -14.99
C LYS A 42 7.57 -10.92 -15.75
N LYS A 43 8.32 -11.69 -16.55
CA LYS A 43 9.45 -11.18 -17.34
C LYS A 43 8.99 -10.34 -18.54
N ILE A 44 7.76 -10.52 -19.00
CA ILE A 44 7.17 -9.85 -20.16
C ILE A 44 5.93 -9.00 -19.81
N CYS A 45 5.40 -9.16 -18.61
CA CYS A 45 4.23 -8.46 -18.11
C CYS A 45 4.49 -6.94 -18.06
N GLY A 46 3.82 -6.21 -18.96
CA GLY A 46 3.92 -4.74 -19.08
C GLY A 46 4.96 -4.23 -20.08
N LYS A 47 5.73 -5.11 -20.73
CA LYS A 47 6.76 -4.69 -21.71
C LYS A 47 6.24 -4.28 -23.10
N ASN A 48 4.95 -4.53 -23.39
CA ASN A 48 4.33 -4.21 -24.68
C ASN A 48 3.35 -3.03 -24.65
N GLN A 49 3.42 -2.13 -23.65
CA GLN A 49 2.57 -0.92 -23.62
C GLN A 49 3.15 0.26 -24.43
N SER A 50 3.70 -0.02 -25.61
CA SER A 50 4.02 1.05 -26.58
C SER A 50 2.95 1.07 -27.65
N ALA A 51 2.23 2.19 -27.71
CA ALA A 51 1.18 2.55 -28.65
C ALA A 51 -0.17 1.81 -28.46
N ASN A 52 -1.11 2.46 -27.77
CA ASN A 52 -2.24 3.15 -28.42
C ASN A 52 -3.30 3.53 -27.38
N ALA A 53 -3.29 4.79 -26.91
CA ALA A 53 -4.44 5.41 -26.25
C ALA A 53 -4.31 6.93 -26.34
N SER A 54 -4.44 7.46 -27.55
CA SER A 54 -4.80 8.86 -27.73
C SER A 54 -6.29 9.06 -27.39
N SER A 55 -6.52 10.17 -26.69
CA SER A 55 -7.73 11.00 -26.61
C SER A 55 -9.02 10.42 -25.98
N ARG A 56 -9.20 10.79 -24.70
CA ARG A 56 -10.26 11.75 -24.37
C ARG A 56 -9.79 12.71 -23.28
N ALA A 57 -9.34 13.88 -23.74
CA ALA A 57 -9.13 15.03 -22.91
C ALA A 57 -10.49 15.49 -22.34
N SER A 58 -10.66 15.34 -21.04
CA SER A 58 -11.49 16.26 -20.26
C SER A 58 -10.53 17.16 -19.52
N ASN A 59 -10.48 18.40 -19.98
CA ASN A 59 -9.76 19.50 -19.36
C ASN A 59 -10.43 19.78 -18.01
N SER A 60 -9.94 19.14 -16.96
CA SER A 60 -10.13 19.54 -15.57
C SER A 60 -8.75 19.48 -14.97
N THR A 61 -8.35 20.55 -14.30
CA THR A 61 -7.25 20.56 -13.33
C THR A 61 -7.60 19.59 -12.20
N SER A 62 -7.49 18.29 -12.47
CA SER A 62 -7.74 17.24 -11.49
C SER A 62 -6.52 17.19 -10.60
N THR A 63 -6.61 17.82 -9.44
CA THR A 63 -5.75 17.47 -8.31
C THR A 63 -5.93 15.96 -8.09
N SER A 64 -4.94 15.17 -8.47
CA SER A 64 -4.99 13.72 -8.32
C SER A 64 -5.07 13.40 -6.83
N LEU A 65 -6.26 13.00 -6.36
CA LEU A 65 -6.47 12.62 -4.97
C LEU A 65 -5.89 11.22 -4.74
N SER A 66 -5.27 11.02 -3.59
CA SER A 66 -4.69 9.75 -3.18
C SER A 66 -5.19 9.34 -1.79
N PRO A 67 -5.51 8.07 -1.57
CA PRO A 67 -5.68 7.01 -2.58
C PRO A 67 -7.07 7.08 -3.24
N PRO A 68 -7.28 6.53 -4.45
CA PRO A 68 -8.58 6.52 -5.12
C PRO A 68 -9.62 5.59 -4.44
N LYS A 69 -9.19 4.68 -3.56
CA LYS A 69 -10.06 3.80 -2.76
C LYS A 69 -9.36 3.36 -1.47
N GLY A 70 -10.09 2.66 -0.61
CA GLY A 70 -9.57 2.12 0.67
C GLY A 70 -9.65 3.10 1.84
N LEU A 71 -9.75 4.40 1.56
CA LEU A 71 -10.01 5.46 2.54
C LEU A 71 -11.32 6.17 2.24
N ASP A 72 -11.97 6.67 3.30
CA ASP A 72 -13.22 7.40 3.21
C ASP A 72 -12.99 8.82 2.64
N GLN A 73 -11.86 9.45 2.97
CA GLN A 73 -11.48 10.77 2.48
C GLN A 73 -10.05 10.78 1.90
N PRO A 74 -9.92 10.78 0.57
CA PRO A 74 -8.63 10.93 -0.07
C PRO A 74 -8.14 12.39 -0.03
N ILE A 75 -6.82 12.57 -0.11
CA ILE A 75 -6.18 13.88 0.00
C ILE A 75 -5.45 14.25 -1.29
N SER A 76 -5.25 15.55 -1.49
CA SER A 76 -4.34 16.07 -2.51
C SER A 76 -2.91 16.20 -1.96
N LYS A 77 -1.93 16.10 -2.87
CA LYS A 77 -0.49 16.28 -2.61
C LYS A 77 0.02 15.46 -1.41
N PRO A 78 -0.19 14.13 -1.40
CA PRO A 78 0.24 13.28 -0.30
C PRO A 78 1.74 13.40 0.06
N PHE A 79 2.64 13.48 -0.91
CA PHE A 79 4.09 13.57 -0.65
C PHE A 79 4.50 14.92 -0.07
N THR A 80 3.89 16.01 -0.52
CA THR A 80 4.07 17.33 0.10
C THR A 80 3.61 17.32 1.56
N ARG A 81 2.46 16.70 1.84
CA ARG A 81 1.97 16.56 3.22
C ARG A 81 2.84 15.64 4.07
N LEU A 82 3.42 14.58 3.50
CA LEU A 82 4.38 13.72 4.20
C LEU A 82 5.63 14.50 4.61
N ASP A 83 6.17 15.31 3.69
CA ASP A 83 7.34 16.15 3.97
C ASP A 83 7.06 17.18 5.07
N HIS A 84 5.85 17.77 5.06
CA HIS A 84 5.43 18.72 6.09
C HIS A 84 4.94 18.06 7.39
N GLY A 85 4.95 16.73 7.50
CA GLY A 85 4.43 16.01 8.69
C GLY A 85 2.92 16.10 8.88
N THR A 86 2.16 16.48 7.84
CA THR A 86 0.70 16.72 7.91
C THR A 86 -0.12 15.68 7.13
N TRP A 87 0.48 14.55 6.72
CA TRP A 87 -0.19 13.54 5.89
C TRP A 87 -1.38 12.85 6.55
N LEU A 88 -1.38 12.75 7.89
CA LEU A 88 -2.50 12.22 8.68
C LEU A 88 -3.58 13.28 8.97
N HIS A 89 -3.30 14.56 8.72
CA HIS A 89 -4.22 15.67 9.03
C HIS A 89 -5.33 15.77 7.97
N ASP A 90 -6.40 16.46 8.31
CA ASP A 90 -7.59 16.66 7.46
C ASP A 90 -8.25 15.35 6.98
N ARG A 91 -8.18 14.30 7.81
CA ARG A 91 -8.77 12.98 7.55
C ARG A 91 -9.74 12.56 8.66
N PRO A 92 -10.75 11.73 8.35
CA PRO A 92 -11.56 11.04 9.35
C PRO A 92 -10.70 10.19 10.28
N GLU A 93 -11.14 10.04 11.54
CA GLU A 93 -10.42 9.25 12.55
C GLU A 93 -10.09 7.84 12.06
N LYS A 94 -11.08 7.18 11.43
CA LYS A 94 -10.94 5.82 10.91
C LYS A 94 -9.86 5.69 9.84
N ASP A 95 -9.73 6.68 8.97
CA ASP A 95 -8.68 6.69 7.94
C ASP A 95 -7.31 6.82 8.57
N VAL A 96 -7.16 7.70 9.57
CA VAL A 96 -5.89 7.83 10.32
C VAL A 96 -5.52 6.52 11.00
N TYR A 97 -6.48 5.82 11.60
CA TYR A 97 -6.23 4.51 12.22
C TYR A 97 -5.75 3.46 11.21
N ARG A 98 -6.45 3.34 10.07
CA ARG A 98 -6.06 2.42 8.99
C ARG A 98 -4.66 2.72 8.47
N LEU A 99 -4.34 3.99 8.29
CA LEU A 99 -3.03 4.44 7.81
C LEU A 99 -1.90 4.13 8.80
N LEU A 100 -2.13 4.32 10.11
CA LEU A 100 -1.16 3.96 11.14
C LEU A 100 -0.92 2.45 11.19
N VAL A 101 -2.00 1.66 11.19
CA VAL A 101 -1.91 0.18 11.18
C VAL A 101 -1.18 -0.31 9.94
N ASP A 102 -1.52 0.21 8.77
CA ASP A 102 -0.92 -0.24 7.51
C ASP A 102 0.52 0.23 7.32
N ALA A 103 0.90 1.39 7.87
CA ALA A 103 2.29 1.83 7.90
C ALA A 103 3.15 0.89 8.77
N TYR A 104 2.64 0.49 9.94
CA TYR A 104 3.28 -0.51 10.78
C TYR A 104 3.39 -1.87 10.07
N ARG A 105 2.29 -2.37 9.50
CA ARG A 105 2.26 -3.67 8.80
C ARG A 105 3.26 -3.72 7.65
N LEU A 106 3.33 -2.66 6.84
CA LEU A 106 4.29 -2.59 5.74
C LEU A 106 5.73 -2.50 6.25
N ARG A 107 5.98 -1.78 7.38
CA ARG A 107 7.32 -1.71 7.98
C ARG A 107 7.79 -3.09 8.48
N VAL A 108 6.91 -3.83 9.15
CA VAL A 108 7.18 -5.22 9.59
C VAL A 108 7.53 -6.11 8.41
N GLU A 109 6.74 -6.03 7.33
CA GLU A 109 6.97 -6.80 6.11
C GLU A 109 8.30 -6.43 5.43
N ASP A 110 8.58 -5.13 5.26
CA ASP A 110 9.80 -4.66 4.62
C ASP A 110 11.03 -5.05 5.46
N THR A 111 11.01 -4.90 6.79
CA THR A 111 12.13 -5.32 7.65
C THR A 111 12.39 -6.81 7.56
N TYR A 112 11.35 -7.63 7.60
CA TYR A 112 11.50 -9.08 7.45
C TYR A 112 12.05 -9.48 6.08
N THR A 113 11.53 -8.88 5.00
CA THR A 113 11.86 -9.30 3.63
C THR A 113 13.14 -8.66 3.06
N ILE A 114 13.49 -7.45 3.50
CA ILE A 114 14.66 -6.70 3.02
C ILE A 114 15.87 -6.89 3.94
N GLU A 115 15.67 -6.82 5.26
CA GLU A 115 16.76 -6.89 6.24
C GLU A 115 16.94 -8.31 6.79
N GLY A 116 15.91 -9.17 6.68
CA GLY A 116 15.92 -10.50 7.29
C GLY A 116 15.76 -10.47 8.81
N GLU A 117 15.37 -9.31 9.35
CA GLU A 117 15.20 -9.09 10.78
C GLU A 117 13.74 -9.25 11.20
N VAL A 118 13.53 -9.68 12.44
CA VAL A 118 12.19 -9.82 13.02
C VAL A 118 12.00 -8.70 14.03
N MET A 119 11.03 -7.83 13.79
CA MET A 119 10.66 -6.78 14.73
C MET A 119 10.00 -7.40 15.98
N ALA A 120 10.42 -6.96 17.16
CA ALA A 120 9.83 -7.40 18.43
C ALA A 120 8.32 -7.12 18.45
N GLY A 121 7.54 -8.02 19.04
CA GLY A 121 6.09 -7.84 19.17
C GLY A 121 5.31 -7.92 17.84
N SER A 122 5.99 -8.23 16.72
CA SER A 122 5.37 -8.36 15.40
C SER A 122 4.79 -9.75 15.16
N LEU A 123 4.04 -9.88 14.06
CA LEU A 123 3.49 -11.15 13.58
C LEU A 123 4.57 -12.22 13.28
N TYR A 124 5.80 -11.79 13.02
CA TYR A 124 6.93 -12.70 12.75
C TYR A 124 7.68 -13.13 14.01
N ASP A 125 7.42 -12.49 15.15
CA ASP A 125 8.06 -12.74 16.45
C ASP A 125 7.33 -13.80 17.28
N LYS A 126 6.77 -14.83 16.61
CA LYS A 126 6.01 -15.95 17.22
C LYS A 126 4.80 -15.50 18.06
N ASN A 127 4.36 -14.26 17.93
CA ASN A 127 3.16 -13.74 18.56
C ASN A 127 1.91 -14.15 17.75
N PRO A 128 0.73 -14.26 18.40
CA PRO A 128 -0.51 -14.56 17.70
C PRO A 128 -0.96 -13.43 16.76
N ASP A 129 -0.45 -12.22 16.98
CA ASP A 129 -0.76 -11.00 16.24
C ASP A 129 0.36 -9.97 16.40
N GLY A 130 0.27 -8.85 15.68
CA GLY A 130 1.20 -7.73 15.77
C GLY A 130 0.81 -6.62 16.75
N LEU A 131 -0.13 -6.85 17.68
CA LEU A 131 -0.63 -5.77 18.56
C LEU A 131 0.48 -5.19 19.43
N GLY A 132 1.32 -6.03 20.02
CA GLY A 132 2.40 -5.58 20.91
C GLY A 132 3.38 -4.64 20.20
N GLY A 133 3.88 -5.03 19.03
CA GLY A 133 4.77 -4.16 18.26
C GLY A 133 4.05 -2.93 17.67
N PHE A 134 2.74 -3.02 17.42
CA PHE A 134 1.96 -1.86 17.01
C PHE A 134 1.77 -0.83 18.14
N GLN A 135 1.62 -1.29 19.39
CA GLN A 135 1.57 -0.41 20.56
C GLN A 135 2.88 0.37 20.73
N GLU A 136 4.03 -0.30 20.58
CA GLU A 136 5.34 0.36 20.57
C GLU A 136 5.45 1.37 19.42
N PHE A 137 4.97 1.02 18.22
CA PHE A 137 4.90 1.97 17.11
C PHE A 137 4.05 3.21 17.41
N LEU A 138 2.91 3.07 18.09
CA LEU A 138 2.08 4.20 18.48
C LEU A 138 2.75 5.10 19.54
N ASP A 139 3.57 4.54 20.42
CA ASP A 139 4.40 5.32 21.35
C ASP A 139 5.42 6.18 20.59
N GLU A 140 6.08 5.60 19.58
CA GLU A 140 7.01 6.36 18.72
C GLU A 140 6.27 7.44 17.92
N VAL A 141 5.10 7.13 17.34
CA VAL A 141 4.26 8.12 16.62
C VAL A 141 3.89 9.30 17.53
N ALA A 142 3.52 9.05 18.78
CA ALA A 142 3.19 10.09 19.76
C ALA A 142 4.40 10.96 20.12
N GLY A 143 5.62 10.43 20.00
CA GLY A 143 6.87 11.15 20.19
C GLY A 143 7.22 12.13 19.06
N VAL A 144 6.63 12.00 17.86
CA VAL A 144 6.95 12.86 16.71
C VAL A 144 6.13 14.15 16.73
N PRO A 145 6.74 15.34 16.93
CA PRO A 145 6.00 16.59 17.04
C PRO A 145 5.22 16.91 15.76
N GLY A 146 3.91 17.15 15.90
CA GLY A 146 3.03 17.60 14.82
C GLY A 146 2.57 16.52 13.84
N LEU A 147 3.04 15.27 13.98
CA LEU A 147 2.69 14.18 13.06
C LEU A 147 1.21 13.78 13.18
N LEU A 148 0.71 13.68 14.41
CA LEU A 148 -0.66 13.31 14.70
C LEU A 148 -1.62 14.51 14.58
N PRO A 149 -2.87 14.28 14.14
CA PRO A 149 -3.90 15.32 14.13
C PRO A 149 -4.19 15.88 15.54
N PRO A 150 -4.64 17.14 15.66
CA PRO A 150 -4.91 17.78 16.96
C PRO A 150 -5.97 17.09 17.84
N TRP A 151 -6.84 16.26 17.23
CA TRP A 151 -7.87 15.52 17.95
C TRP A 151 -7.36 14.22 18.57
N TRP A 152 -6.13 13.80 18.26
CA TRP A 152 -5.54 12.56 18.79
C TRP A 152 -5.36 12.62 20.30
N ASN A 153 -5.73 11.54 20.99
CA ASN A 153 -5.59 11.35 22.43
C ASN A 153 -5.65 9.85 22.76
N ASP A 154 -5.56 9.49 24.05
CA ASP A 154 -5.53 8.09 24.51
C ASP A 154 -6.80 7.30 24.12
N GLU A 155 -7.99 7.92 24.12
CA GLU A 155 -9.23 7.26 23.66
C GLU A 155 -9.12 6.89 22.17
N LYS A 156 -8.48 7.76 21.39
CA LYS A 156 -8.27 7.55 19.95
C LYS A 156 -7.17 6.52 19.68
N ARG A 157 -6.18 6.41 20.56
CA ARG A 157 -5.21 5.31 20.56
C ARG A 157 -5.93 3.97 20.79
N ASP A 158 -6.74 3.85 21.84
CA ASP A 158 -7.50 2.63 22.13
C ASP A 158 -8.43 2.23 20.98
N ALA A 159 -9.07 3.22 20.35
CA ALA A 159 -9.90 3.01 19.17
C ALA A 159 -9.09 2.52 17.96
N CYS A 160 -7.88 3.06 17.75
CA CYS A 160 -6.96 2.65 16.70
C CYS A 160 -6.47 1.21 16.91
N GLU A 161 -6.10 0.84 18.13
CA GLU A 161 -5.68 -0.51 18.50
C GLU A 161 -6.80 -1.52 18.25
N ARG A 162 -8.02 -1.19 18.70
CA ARG A 162 -9.21 -2.03 18.45
C ARG A 162 -9.49 -2.21 16.97
N LEU A 163 -9.43 -1.12 16.19
CA LEU A 163 -9.58 -1.18 14.74
C LEU A 163 -8.52 -2.10 14.12
N GLY A 164 -7.27 -1.99 14.54
CA GLY A 164 -6.18 -2.85 14.08
C GLY A 164 -6.39 -4.35 14.34
N MET A 165 -7.28 -4.72 15.26
CA MET A 165 -7.60 -6.12 15.56
C MET A 165 -8.88 -6.63 14.87
N GLU A 166 -9.76 -5.72 14.47
CA GLU A 166 -11.13 -6.02 14.02
C GLU A 166 -11.40 -5.67 12.56
N ASP A 167 -10.65 -4.73 11.96
CA ASP A 167 -10.87 -4.31 10.58
C ASP A 167 -10.63 -5.47 9.60
N GLU A 168 -11.38 -5.47 8.50
CA GLU A 168 -11.29 -6.53 7.48
C GLU A 168 -9.94 -6.51 6.76
N TRP A 169 -9.40 -5.31 6.50
CA TRP A 169 -8.17 -5.13 5.74
C TRP A 169 -7.00 -4.72 6.63
N SER A 170 -7.14 -3.63 7.39
CA SER A 170 -6.09 -3.07 8.24
C SER A 170 -6.00 -3.86 9.54
N ASN A 171 -5.59 -5.13 9.43
CA ASN A 171 -5.63 -6.09 10.52
C ASN A 171 -4.22 -6.59 10.88
N LEU A 172 -3.85 -6.45 12.14
CA LEU A 172 -2.55 -6.82 12.71
C LEU A 172 -2.32 -8.34 12.81
N ARG A 173 -3.35 -9.15 12.53
CA ARG A 173 -3.24 -10.61 12.40
C ARG A 173 -2.81 -11.07 11.00
N ASN A 174 -2.78 -10.15 10.04
CA ASN A 174 -2.55 -10.46 8.63
C ASN A 174 -1.29 -9.76 8.11
N ALA A 175 -0.33 -10.55 7.64
CA ALA A 175 0.74 -10.03 6.79
C ALA A 175 0.17 -9.45 5.50
N ALA A 176 0.79 -8.40 4.98
CA ALA A 176 0.45 -7.79 3.70
C ALA A 176 1.73 -7.32 3.01
N GLU A 177 1.90 -7.72 1.75
CA GLU A 177 3.02 -7.28 0.93
C GLU A 177 2.67 -6.04 0.12
N LYS A 178 3.69 -5.41 -0.47
CA LYS A 178 3.55 -4.22 -1.33
C LYS A 178 2.41 -4.35 -2.35
N SER A 179 2.24 -5.53 -2.96
CA SER A 179 1.17 -5.82 -3.93
C SER A 179 -0.21 -5.54 -3.37
N ASP A 180 -0.43 -5.98 -2.13
CA ASP A 180 -1.74 -5.99 -1.50
C ASP A 180 -2.16 -4.57 -1.16
N PHE A 181 -1.23 -3.72 -0.70
CA PHE A 181 -1.48 -2.29 -0.49
C PHE A 181 -1.84 -1.57 -1.80
N ILE A 182 -1.14 -1.87 -2.90
CA ILE A 182 -1.48 -1.29 -4.22
C ILE A 182 -2.87 -1.74 -4.65
N GLU A 183 -3.20 -3.02 -4.45
CA GLU A 183 -4.52 -3.55 -4.78
C GLU A 183 -5.60 -2.94 -3.89
N HIS A 184 -5.40 -2.82 -2.58
CA HIS A 184 -6.37 -2.27 -1.63
C HIS A 184 -6.65 -0.80 -1.89
N TYR A 185 -5.60 0.02 -1.97
CA TYR A 185 -5.70 1.47 -2.11
C TYR A 185 -5.89 1.94 -3.57
N GLY A 186 -5.56 1.09 -4.54
CA GLY A 186 -5.66 1.42 -5.96
C GLY A 186 -4.64 2.46 -6.43
N ASP A 187 -3.59 2.70 -5.63
CA ASP A 187 -2.53 3.66 -5.92
C ASP A 187 -1.16 2.96 -5.89
N PRO A 188 -0.44 2.91 -7.03
CA PRO A 188 0.87 2.26 -7.13
C PRO A 188 1.96 2.93 -6.30
N GLN A 189 1.76 4.19 -5.92
CA GLN A 189 2.66 4.98 -5.08
C GLN A 189 2.29 4.90 -3.59
N PHE A 190 1.15 4.30 -3.22
CA PHE A 190 0.70 4.25 -1.84
C PHE A 190 1.66 3.52 -0.87
N PRO A 191 2.29 2.39 -1.25
CA PRO A 191 3.30 1.78 -0.38
C PRO A 191 4.48 2.72 -0.09
N MET A 192 4.81 3.63 -1.01
CA MET A 192 5.85 4.63 -0.76
C MET A 192 5.37 5.65 0.29
N GLN A 193 4.11 6.07 0.23
CA GLN A 193 3.54 6.98 1.22
C GLN A 193 3.58 6.37 2.63
N LEU A 194 3.18 5.10 2.77
CA LEU A 194 3.24 4.36 4.03
C LEU A 194 4.67 4.21 4.57
N ARG A 195 5.64 3.90 3.69
CA ARG A 195 7.07 3.83 4.06
C ARG A 195 7.61 5.16 4.54
N MET A 196 7.24 6.25 3.89
CA MET A 196 7.68 7.59 4.28
C MET A 196 7.07 8.02 5.62
N LEU A 197 5.82 7.64 5.90
CA LEU A 197 5.24 7.82 7.23
C LEU A 197 6.03 7.01 8.29
N ALA A 198 6.29 5.73 8.03
CA ALA A 198 7.06 4.90 8.95
C ALA A 198 8.49 5.41 9.15
N GLU A 199 9.14 5.94 8.10
CA GLU A 199 10.46 6.59 8.19
C GLU A 199 10.41 7.83 9.09
N ALA A 200 9.36 8.65 9.00
CA ALA A 200 9.20 9.82 9.86
C ALA A 200 9.03 9.42 11.35
N VAL A 201 8.51 8.23 11.63
CA VAL A 201 8.35 7.69 12.98
C VAL A 201 9.65 7.08 13.50
N TYR A 202 10.24 6.13 12.76
CA TYR A 202 11.43 5.39 13.20
C TYR A 202 12.76 6.10 12.93
N GLY A 203 12.75 7.20 12.18
CA GLY A 203 13.97 7.90 11.75
C GLY A 203 14.87 7.11 10.80
N SER A 204 14.40 5.98 10.25
CA SER A 204 15.20 5.07 9.43
C SER A 204 14.38 4.38 8.33
N VAL A 205 15.05 4.08 7.22
CA VAL A 205 14.48 3.32 6.09
C VAL A 205 14.99 1.88 6.15
N PRO A 206 14.13 0.86 5.97
CA PRO A 206 14.61 -0.52 5.83
C PRO A 206 15.66 -0.64 4.72
N GLY A 207 16.81 -1.25 5.02
CA GLY A 207 17.94 -1.39 4.10
C GLY A 207 18.93 -0.21 4.06
N GLY A 208 18.83 0.73 5.01
CA GLY A 208 19.85 1.76 5.26
C GLY A 208 20.00 2.86 4.19
N GLY A 209 19.00 3.01 3.31
CA GLY A 209 18.99 4.04 2.27
C GLY A 209 18.62 5.43 2.80
N ASN A 210 19.06 6.49 2.10
CA ASN A 210 18.58 7.86 2.32
C ASN A 210 17.41 8.17 1.36
N GLY A 211 16.19 8.20 1.89
CA GLY A 211 14.96 8.44 1.13
C GLY A 211 14.76 9.87 0.61
N THR A 212 15.62 10.82 1.01
CA THR A 212 15.44 12.26 0.75
C THR A 212 15.31 12.60 -0.74
N ALA A 213 16.16 12.02 -1.59
CA ALA A 213 16.12 12.30 -3.04
C ALA A 213 14.83 11.77 -3.69
N VAL A 214 14.38 10.58 -3.27
CA VAL A 214 13.12 9.99 -3.75
C VAL A 214 11.93 10.82 -3.27
N ARG A 215 11.94 11.28 -2.01
CA ARG A 215 10.93 12.19 -1.44
C ARG A 215 10.81 13.48 -2.24
N GLN A 216 11.93 14.17 -2.48
CA GLN A 216 11.96 15.42 -3.25
C GLN A 216 11.45 15.21 -4.69
N MET A 217 11.85 14.11 -5.33
CA MET A 217 11.36 13.77 -6.67
C MET A 217 9.84 13.56 -6.68
N MET A 218 9.29 12.82 -5.71
CA MET A 218 7.85 12.57 -5.64
C MET A 218 7.06 13.85 -5.40
N MET A 219 7.50 14.72 -4.49
CA MET A 219 6.87 16.04 -4.28
C MET A 219 6.85 16.89 -5.55
N ALA A 220 7.95 16.90 -6.30
CA ALA A 220 8.03 17.64 -7.56
C ALA A 220 7.06 17.10 -8.63
N MET A 221 6.71 15.81 -8.58
CA MET A 221 5.72 15.19 -9.47
C MET A 221 4.26 15.51 -9.08
N GLU A 222 4.01 16.11 -7.91
CA GLU A 222 2.68 16.59 -7.49
C GLU A 222 2.38 18.03 -7.90
N GLY A 223 3.37 18.70 -8.50
CA GLY A 223 3.36 20.10 -8.92
C GLY A 223 2.67 20.38 -10.24
#